data_AF-A0AAJ2A7B8-F1
#
_entry.id   AF-A0AAJ2A7B8-F1
#
_cell.length_a   1.000
_cell.length_b   1.000
_cell.length_c   1.000
_cell.angle_alpha   90.00
_cell.angle_beta   90.00
_cell.angle_gamma   90.00
#
_symmetry.space_group_name_H-M   'P 1'
#
loop_
_entity.id
_entity.type
_entity.pdbx_description
1 polymer ?
#
loop_
_entity_poly.entity_id
_entity_poly.type
_entity_poly.pdbx_seq_one_letter_code
_entity_poly.pdbx_strand_id
1 'polypeptide(L)'
;MSLLPDHSVAQLVMLDGDVCSIAEQSVYLETFGYVEDPHQAGIWVSAGDDAEHAQCRLVIANEGELFTVYGQAVEHYTNINYVLNKFGWAKASVLARDKDIEAKLLARLVSVDVVTTSDDMPASTLQASMHQPMDELQAAATHADSLVPEASTPVVDEDMASTRGLDDSHLRIEQLTIRCNAAEERTAELESSNASLVNENNALREQLHAANEKIAAARVSIPEDKSRVEKPNDAGLTTDAQRLVAVIERYALAHIDLSEFVGSPLLAGLRDVGYEPRLRLVKVA
;
A
#
# COMPACT_ATOMS: atom_id res chain seq x y z
N MET A 1 -19.42 9.88 19.00
CA MET A 1 -18.27 10.60 19.58
C MET A 1 -17.10 9.64 19.57
N SER A 2 -16.18 9.77 18.60
CA SER A 2 -14.97 8.94 18.55
C SER A 2 -14.01 9.52 19.57
N LEU A 3 -13.76 8.79 20.67
CA LEU A 3 -12.81 9.19 21.69
C LEU A 3 -11.42 8.80 21.20
N LEU A 4 -10.61 9.81 20.87
CA LEU A 4 -9.20 9.62 20.57
C LEU A 4 -8.50 8.90 21.73
N PRO A 5 -7.58 7.96 21.46
CA PRO A 5 -6.77 7.31 22.49
C PRO A 5 -6.04 8.33 23.39
N ASP A 6 -5.82 7.98 24.66
CA ASP A 6 -5.19 8.89 25.63
C ASP A 6 -3.84 9.43 25.13
N HIS A 7 -3.69 10.75 25.20
CA HIS A 7 -2.52 11.51 24.74
C HIS A 7 -2.27 11.52 23.22
N SER A 8 -3.11 10.87 22.41
CA SER A 8 -3.03 10.99 20.96
C SER A 8 -3.42 12.39 20.50
N VAL A 9 -2.75 12.82 19.44
CA VAL A 9 -2.87 14.15 18.83
C VAL A 9 -3.84 14.08 17.66
N ALA A 10 -3.76 13.02 16.87
CA ALA A 10 -4.68 12.72 15.79
C ALA A 10 -4.75 11.21 15.52
N GLN A 11 -5.79 10.80 14.83
CA GLN A 11 -5.96 9.47 14.27
C GLN A 11 -6.31 9.60 12.78
N LEU A 12 -5.58 8.85 11.97
CA LEU A 12 -5.70 8.77 10.52
C LEU A 12 -6.27 7.39 10.19
N VAL A 13 -7.34 7.37 9.41
CA VAL A 13 -8.00 6.13 8.97
C VAL A 13 -7.97 6.07 7.47
N MET A 14 -7.46 4.99 6.88
CA MET A 14 -7.50 4.78 5.45
C MET A 14 -8.96 4.57 5.00
N LEU A 15 -9.37 5.30 3.97
CA LEU A 15 -10.67 5.14 3.30
C LEU A 15 -10.53 4.46 1.94
N ASP A 16 -9.40 4.68 1.27
CA ASP A 16 -9.08 4.12 -0.04
C ASP A 16 -7.56 4.03 -0.22
N GLY A 17 -7.07 2.97 -0.87
CA GLY A 17 -5.65 2.71 -1.04
C GLY A 17 -5.31 1.22 -1.09
N ASP A 18 -4.07 0.94 -1.46
CA ASP A 18 -3.51 -0.42 -1.49
C ASP A 18 -2.75 -0.69 -0.19
N VAL A 19 -3.10 -1.76 0.52
CA VAL A 19 -2.42 -2.14 1.77
C VAL A 19 -1.08 -2.79 1.43
N CYS A 20 0.02 -2.19 1.90
CA CYS A 20 1.36 -2.77 1.78
C CYS A 20 1.61 -3.84 2.86
N SER A 21 2.51 -4.78 2.60
CA SER A 21 2.82 -5.85 3.56
C SER A 21 3.52 -5.31 4.82
N ILE A 22 3.36 -5.97 5.97
CA ILE A 22 3.99 -5.56 7.24
C ILE A 22 5.52 -5.38 7.12
N ALA A 23 6.18 -6.19 6.28
CA ALA A 23 7.61 -6.09 6.04
C ALA A 23 8.00 -4.84 5.22
N GLU A 24 7.15 -4.41 4.29
CA GLU A 24 7.37 -3.15 3.56
C GLU A 24 7.09 -1.94 4.46
N GLN A 25 6.07 -2.06 5.32
CA GLN A 25 5.71 -1.03 6.30
C GLN A 25 6.90 -0.69 7.20
N SER A 26 7.56 -1.71 7.77
CA SER A 26 8.72 -1.50 8.63
C SER A 26 9.86 -0.81 7.89
N VAL A 27 10.18 -1.25 6.67
CA VAL A 27 11.25 -0.65 5.85
C VAL A 27 10.97 0.82 5.55
N TYR A 28 9.72 1.18 5.22
CA TYR A 28 9.38 2.57 4.95
C TYR A 28 9.47 3.43 6.21
N LEU A 29 8.98 2.94 7.34
CA LEU A 29 9.05 3.67 8.61
C LEU A 29 10.50 3.93 9.03
N GLU A 30 11.36 2.93 8.94
CA GLU A 30 12.81 3.07 9.19
C GLU A 30 13.45 4.08 8.23
N THR A 31 13.08 4.05 6.95
CA THR A 31 13.59 5.00 5.93
C THR A 31 13.24 6.45 6.27
N PHE A 32 12.07 6.69 6.89
CA PHE A 32 11.61 8.02 7.31
C PHE A 32 11.93 8.35 8.78
N GLY A 33 12.87 7.63 9.38
CA GLY A 33 13.45 7.96 10.68
C GLY A 33 12.60 7.52 11.87
N TYR A 34 11.81 6.45 11.72
CA TYR A 34 11.14 5.80 12.83
C TYR A 34 11.86 4.52 13.23
N VAL A 35 11.85 4.22 14.53
CA VAL A 35 12.38 2.97 15.08
C VAL A 35 11.28 2.28 15.85
N GLU A 36 11.09 0.99 15.61
CA GLU A 36 10.09 0.21 16.35
C GLU A 36 10.48 0.09 17.83
N ASP A 37 9.52 0.29 18.72
CA ASP A 37 9.71 0.08 20.15
C ASP A 37 9.96 -1.41 20.42
N PRO A 38 11.13 -1.78 21.00
CA PRO A 38 11.46 -3.18 21.28
C PRO A 38 10.52 -3.82 22.32
N HIS A 39 9.76 -3.02 23.06
CA HIS A 39 8.84 -3.48 24.09
C HIS A 39 7.40 -3.63 23.60
N GLN A 40 7.03 -3.01 22.48
CA GLN A 40 5.66 -3.05 21.97
C GLN A 40 5.62 -2.97 20.43
N ALA A 41 5.29 -4.10 19.81
CA ALA A 41 5.15 -4.19 18.35
C ALA A 41 4.08 -3.23 17.81
N GLY A 42 4.37 -2.62 16.66
CA GLY A 42 3.48 -1.65 16.01
C GLY A 42 3.54 -0.23 16.58
N ILE A 43 4.40 0.03 17.56
CA ILE A 43 4.72 1.39 18.03
C ILE A 43 6.06 1.81 17.44
N TRP A 44 6.05 2.96 16.78
CA TRP A 44 7.17 3.50 16.03
C TRP A 44 7.52 4.88 16.58
N VAL A 45 8.73 5.04 17.10
CA VAL A 45 9.19 6.29 17.72
C VAL A 45 10.11 7.04 16.75
N SER A 46 9.93 8.35 16.63
CA SER A 46 10.81 9.18 15.80
C SER A 46 12.22 9.22 16.40
N ALA A 47 13.23 8.93 15.58
CA ALA A 47 14.65 8.85 15.99
C ALA A 47 15.34 10.22 16.17
N GLY A 48 14.58 11.32 16.26
CA GLY A 48 15.14 12.66 16.44
C GLY A 48 15.65 12.87 17.87
N ASP A 49 16.85 13.46 18.00
CA ASP A 49 17.48 13.75 19.29
C ASP A 49 16.88 14.98 20.01
N ASP A 50 15.99 15.72 19.35
CA ASP A 50 15.40 16.94 19.90
C ASP A 50 14.28 16.64 20.90
N ALA A 51 14.12 17.52 21.89
CA ALA A 51 13.07 17.41 22.90
C ALA A 51 11.64 17.40 22.31
N GLU A 52 11.44 17.99 21.13
CA GLU A 52 10.17 17.99 20.40
C GLU A 52 9.89 16.64 19.72
N HIS A 53 10.93 15.93 19.29
CA HIS A 53 10.84 14.61 18.65
C HIS A 53 10.71 13.48 19.68
N ALA A 54 11.17 13.68 20.93
CA ALA A 54 11.05 12.70 22.01
C ALA A 54 9.60 12.27 22.33
N GLN A 55 8.61 13.09 21.97
CA GLN A 55 7.18 12.78 22.15
C GLN A 55 6.51 12.26 20.87
N CYS A 56 7.22 12.27 19.74
CA CYS A 56 6.70 11.91 18.43
C CYS A 56 6.72 10.39 18.23
N ARG A 57 5.53 9.79 18.15
CA ARG A 57 5.37 8.35 17.92
C ARG A 57 4.14 8.08 17.05
N LEU A 58 4.22 7.00 16.30
CA LEU A 58 3.15 6.44 15.50
C LEU A 58 2.78 5.07 16.05
N VAL A 59 1.49 4.84 16.23
CA VAL A 59 0.96 3.51 16.49
C VAL A 59 0.20 3.07 15.27
N ILE A 60 0.66 1.98 14.68
CA ILE A 60 0.10 1.42 13.45
C ILE A 60 -0.72 0.20 13.83
N ALA A 61 -1.97 0.18 13.39
CA ALA A 61 -2.90 -0.90 13.64
C ALA A 61 -3.59 -1.30 12.33
N ASN A 62 -4.28 -2.45 12.37
CA ASN A 62 -5.02 -3.00 11.23
C ASN A 62 -4.16 -3.08 9.97
N GLU A 63 -2.96 -3.66 10.08
CA GLU A 63 -2.06 -3.85 8.95
C GLU A 63 -1.78 -2.57 8.16
N GLY A 64 -1.71 -1.42 8.83
CA GLY A 64 -1.38 -0.16 8.18
C GLY A 64 -2.58 0.65 7.69
N GLU A 65 -3.81 0.26 8.02
CA GLU A 65 -5.03 1.04 7.70
C GLU A 65 -5.36 2.10 8.77
N LEU A 66 -4.80 1.98 9.98
CA LEU A 66 -5.07 2.88 11.09
C LEU A 66 -3.77 3.40 11.69
N PHE A 67 -3.62 4.72 11.67
CA PHE A 67 -2.45 5.41 12.19
C PHE A 67 -2.88 6.31 13.36
N THR A 68 -2.32 6.07 14.54
CA THR A 68 -2.51 6.95 15.70
C THR A 68 -1.25 7.78 15.92
N VAL A 69 -1.39 9.10 15.85
CA VAL A 69 -0.30 10.07 15.89
C VAL A 69 -0.16 10.67 17.28
N TYR A 70 1.07 10.78 17.74
CA TYR A 70 1.43 11.45 18.99
C TYR A 70 2.58 12.41 18.72
N GLY A 71 2.63 13.51 19.47
CA GLY A 71 3.60 14.59 19.22
C GLY A 71 3.13 15.55 18.13
N GLN A 72 3.72 16.75 18.10
CA GLN A 72 3.27 17.86 17.24
C GLN A 72 4.41 18.51 16.44
N ALA A 73 5.56 17.84 16.33
CA ALA A 73 6.69 18.36 15.58
C ALA A 73 6.32 18.48 14.08
N VAL A 74 6.81 19.55 13.44
CA VAL A 74 6.47 19.85 12.03
C VAL A 74 7.07 18.82 11.08
N GLU A 75 8.30 18.38 11.36
CA GLU A 75 8.98 17.33 10.59
C GLU A 75 8.27 16.00 10.72
N HIS A 76 7.74 15.69 11.91
CA HIS A 76 6.94 14.49 12.15
C HIS A 76 5.73 14.40 11.22
N TYR A 77 4.96 15.48 11.05
CA TYR A 77 3.83 15.51 10.11
C TYR A 77 4.25 15.40 8.64
N THR A 78 5.41 15.96 8.30
CA THR A 78 5.98 15.83 6.96
C THR A 78 6.38 14.38 6.68
N ASN A 79 6.98 13.70 7.65
CA ASN A 79 7.32 12.27 7.54
C ASN A 79 6.08 11.41 7.45
N ILE A 80 5.02 11.72 8.21
CA ILE A 80 3.73 11.02 8.10
C ILE A 80 3.20 11.11 6.66
N ASN A 81 3.21 12.28 6.03
CA ASN A 81 2.76 12.42 4.65
C ASN A 81 3.51 11.49 3.69
N TYR A 82 4.83 11.39 3.82
CA TYR A 82 5.64 10.49 2.99
C TYR A 82 5.37 9.01 3.29
N VAL A 83 5.20 8.66 4.56
CA VAL A 83 4.86 7.30 4.99
C VAL A 83 3.51 6.90 4.40
N LEU A 84 2.46 7.70 4.54
CA LEU A 84 1.13 7.38 4.01
C LEU A 84 1.15 7.17 2.49
N ASN A 85 1.87 8.01 1.75
CA ASN A 85 2.04 7.85 0.31
C ASN A 85 2.74 6.53 -0.06
N LYS A 86 3.81 6.16 0.66
CA LYS A 86 4.51 4.88 0.45
C LYS A 86 3.71 3.68 0.91
N PHE A 87 2.82 3.87 1.87
CA PHE A 87 1.87 2.86 2.32
C PHE A 87 0.72 2.64 1.34
N GLY A 88 0.64 3.39 0.24
CA GLY A 88 -0.37 3.23 -0.79
C GLY A 88 -1.71 3.91 -0.48
N TRP A 89 -1.75 4.79 0.53
CA TRP A 89 -2.98 5.49 0.89
C TRP A 89 -3.34 6.52 -0.18
N ALA A 90 -4.52 6.36 -0.79
CA ALA A 90 -5.06 7.33 -1.74
C ALA A 90 -6.00 8.32 -1.04
N LYS A 91 -6.79 7.84 -0.07
CA LYS A 91 -7.77 8.64 0.67
C LYS A 91 -7.77 8.31 2.16
N ALA A 92 -7.82 9.34 3.00
CA ALA A 92 -7.79 9.21 4.45
C ALA A 92 -8.89 10.02 5.13
N SER A 93 -9.34 9.58 6.30
CA SER A 93 -10.10 10.39 7.24
C SER A 93 -9.20 10.81 8.41
N VAL A 94 -9.31 12.06 8.83
CA VAL A 94 -8.54 12.62 9.94
C VAL A 94 -9.46 12.97 11.10
N LEU A 95 -9.12 12.44 12.27
CA LEU A 95 -9.74 12.74 13.54
C LEU A 95 -8.67 13.38 14.43
N ALA A 96 -8.67 14.70 14.56
CA ALA A 96 -7.70 15.42 15.39
C ALA A 96 -8.30 15.81 16.75
N ARG A 97 -7.43 15.98 17.75
CA ARG A 97 -7.86 16.42 19.09
C ARG A 97 -8.30 17.88 19.11
N ASP A 98 -7.57 18.73 18.39
CA ASP A 98 -7.79 20.17 18.30
C ASP A 98 -7.79 20.63 16.84
N LYS A 99 -8.55 21.68 16.54
CA LYS A 99 -8.65 22.24 15.17
C LYS A 99 -7.32 22.79 14.66
N ASP A 100 -6.49 23.35 15.53
CA ASP A 100 -5.16 23.86 15.16
C ASP A 100 -4.23 22.73 14.73
N ILE A 101 -4.34 21.57 15.39
CA ILE A 101 -3.58 20.36 15.07
C ILE A 101 -4.08 19.79 13.74
N GLU A 102 -5.41 19.73 13.57
CA GLU A 102 -6.05 19.32 12.31
C GLU A 102 -5.52 20.16 11.14
N ALA A 103 -5.55 21.50 11.26
CA ALA A 103 -5.07 22.41 10.22
C ALA A 103 -3.58 22.22 9.91
N LYS A 104 -2.73 22.04 10.93
CA LYS A 104 -1.29 21.78 10.74
C LYS A 104 -1.04 20.44 10.04
N LEU A 105 -1.81 19.41 10.38
CA LEU A 105 -1.71 18.09 9.77
C LEU A 105 -2.17 18.15 8.31
N LEU A 106 -3.34 18.73 8.04
CA LEU A 106 -3.90 18.90 6.70
C LEU A 106 -3.01 19.73 5.79
N ALA A 107 -2.38 20.78 6.30
CA ALA A 107 -1.44 21.59 5.53
C ALA A 107 -0.20 20.82 5.06
N ARG A 108 0.08 19.65 5.65
CA ARG A 108 1.23 18.79 5.32
C ARG A 108 0.84 17.50 4.61
N LEU A 109 -0.40 17.05 4.77
CA LEU A 109 -0.96 15.90 4.06
C LEU A 109 -1.35 16.29 2.62
N VAL A 110 -0.35 16.44 1.76
CA VAL A 110 -0.53 16.89 0.36
C VAL A 110 -0.65 15.71 -0.61
N SER A 111 -0.12 14.54 -0.26
CA SER A 111 -0.11 13.38 -1.18
C SER A 111 -1.31 12.44 -1.03
N VAL A 112 -2.21 12.69 -0.08
CA VAL A 112 -3.37 11.84 0.20
C VAL A 112 -4.62 12.72 0.27
N ASP A 113 -5.71 12.29 -0.36
CA ASP A 113 -6.98 13.00 -0.29
C ASP A 113 -7.58 12.87 1.11
N VAL A 114 -7.80 13.98 1.82
CA VAL A 114 -8.31 13.94 3.20
C VAL A 114 -9.78 14.34 3.28
N VAL A 115 -10.57 13.48 3.95
CA VAL A 115 -11.94 13.78 4.36
C VAL A 115 -11.95 14.12 5.85
N THR A 116 -12.23 15.38 6.16
CA THR A 116 -12.39 15.85 7.53
C THR A 116 -13.81 15.58 8.01
N THR A 117 -13.98 15.22 9.29
CA THR A 117 -15.30 15.11 9.92
C THR A 117 -15.81 16.45 10.47
N SER A 118 -15.01 17.51 10.37
CA SER A 118 -15.38 18.86 10.82
C SER A 118 -15.98 19.67 9.67
N ASP A 119 -17.29 19.94 9.77
CA ASP A 119 -18.15 20.61 8.77
C ASP A 119 -17.82 22.12 8.54
N ASP A 120 -16.72 22.63 9.09
CA ASP A 120 -16.34 24.06 9.03
C ASP A 120 -14.87 24.23 8.58
N MET A 121 -14.58 23.93 7.31
CA MET A 121 -13.52 24.63 6.58
C MET A 121 -13.83 24.62 5.08
N PRO A 122 -13.56 25.74 4.37
CA PRO A 122 -13.92 25.84 2.96
C PRO A 122 -13.03 24.89 2.15
N ALA A 123 -13.67 24.12 1.28
CA ALA A 123 -13.02 23.39 0.21
C ALA A 123 -12.18 24.37 -0.63
N SER A 124 -10.88 24.44 -0.38
CA SER A 124 -9.97 25.30 -1.15
C SER A 124 -9.33 24.50 -2.27
N THR A 125 -10.04 24.44 -3.39
CA THR A 125 -9.55 24.71 -4.76
C THR A 125 -8.05 24.52 -5.03
N LEU A 126 -7.62 23.28 -5.26
CA LEU A 126 -6.53 22.98 -6.20
C LEU A 126 -6.95 21.83 -7.14
N GLN A 127 -8.12 22.00 -7.76
CA GLN A 127 -8.33 21.45 -9.10
C GLN A 127 -7.92 22.50 -10.11
N ALA A 128 -6.63 22.49 -10.49
CA ALA A 128 -6.19 22.99 -11.77
C ALA A 128 -5.76 21.77 -12.59
N SER A 129 -6.71 21.18 -13.32
CA SER A 129 -6.70 21.12 -14.79
C SER A 129 -5.29 21.31 -15.41
N MET A 130 -4.71 20.46 -16.25
CA MET A 130 -5.28 19.58 -17.26
C MET A 130 -4.19 18.64 -17.79
N HIS A 131 -4.62 17.46 -18.24
CA HIS A 131 -4.10 16.90 -19.49
C HIS A 131 -4.16 17.96 -20.60
N GLN A 132 -3.03 18.38 -21.14
CA GLN A 132 -2.99 18.85 -22.53
C GLN A 132 -1.79 18.24 -23.27
N PRO A 133 -2.02 17.72 -24.49
CA PRO A 133 -1.01 17.08 -25.31
C PRO A 133 -0.07 18.13 -25.93
N MET A 134 1.17 17.72 -26.19
CA MET A 134 2.08 18.42 -27.11
C MET A 134 1.38 18.60 -28.46
N ASP A 135 1.05 19.84 -28.81
CA ASP A 135 1.41 20.41 -30.12
C ASP A 135 1.17 21.93 -30.16
N GLU A 136 2.03 22.61 -30.90
CA GLU A 136 1.91 23.99 -31.40
C GLU A 136 1.90 25.14 -30.37
N LEU A 137 3.07 25.79 -30.21
CA LEU A 137 3.24 27.23 -30.52
C LEU A 137 4.66 27.69 -30.17
N GLN A 138 5.59 27.40 -31.09
CA GLN A 138 6.90 28.01 -31.16
C GLN A 138 6.82 29.20 -32.11
N ALA A 139 6.41 30.38 -31.62
CA ALA A 139 6.56 31.64 -32.36
C ALA A 139 6.36 32.84 -31.42
N ALA A 140 7.47 33.46 -31.02
CA ALA A 140 7.66 34.93 -30.94
C ALA A 140 8.82 35.26 -29.97
N ALA A 141 10.04 35.07 -30.45
CA ALA A 141 11.16 35.87 -29.97
C ALA A 141 11.09 37.23 -30.67
N THR A 142 11.00 38.34 -29.93
CA THR A 142 11.65 39.62 -30.29
C THR A 142 11.49 40.71 -29.21
N HIS A 143 12.65 41.32 -28.90
CA HIS A 143 12.91 42.67 -28.36
C HIS A 143 12.64 42.98 -26.87
N ALA A 144 13.71 43.28 -26.13
CA ALA A 144 14.15 44.67 -25.90
C ALA A 144 15.58 44.72 -25.32
N ASP A 145 16.27 45.79 -25.69
CA ASP A 145 17.71 46.05 -25.57
C ASP A 145 17.99 47.06 -24.43
N SER A 146 19.26 47.13 -24.01
CA SER A 146 19.95 48.32 -23.46
C SER A 146 19.80 48.74 -21.98
N LEU A 147 20.89 48.59 -21.19
CA LEU A 147 21.84 49.65 -20.79
C LEU A 147 22.59 49.32 -19.47
N VAL A 148 23.91 49.38 -19.54
CA VAL A 148 24.84 49.47 -18.39
C VAL A 148 25.10 50.95 -18.06
N PRO A 149 25.48 51.30 -16.80
CA PRO A 149 26.73 52.04 -16.66
C PRO A 149 27.63 51.57 -15.50
N GLU A 150 28.94 51.63 -15.77
CA GLU A 150 30.08 51.43 -14.87
C GLU A 150 30.14 52.45 -13.71
N ALA A 151 30.72 52.07 -12.56
CA ALA A 151 32.00 52.63 -12.07
C ALA A 151 32.30 52.17 -10.63
N SER A 152 33.53 51.71 -10.46
CA SER A 152 34.15 51.04 -9.31
C SER A 152 34.38 51.90 -8.06
N THR A 153 34.56 51.25 -6.91
CA THR A 153 35.76 51.39 -6.03
C THR A 153 35.82 50.26 -4.99
N PRO A 154 37.02 49.93 -4.47
CA PRO A 154 37.38 48.58 -4.07
C PRO A 154 37.15 48.32 -2.57
N VAL A 155 36.70 47.12 -2.23
CA VAL A 155 36.92 46.54 -0.90
C VAL A 155 37.52 45.17 -1.11
N VAL A 156 38.81 45.09 -0.77
CA VAL A 156 39.53 43.84 -0.53
C VAL A 156 38.97 43.30 0.78
N ASP A 157 38.24 42.20 0.71
CA ASP A 157 38.19 41.09 1.68
C ASP A 157 36.91 40.29 1.46
N GLU A 158 36.98 39.21 0.65
CA GLU A 158 36.14 37.99 0.75
C GLU A 158 36.41 36.91 -0.32
N ASP A 159 37.53 36.93 -1.06
CA ASP A 159 37.74 35.97 -2.17
C ASP A 159 38.09 34.53 -1.74
N MET A 160 38.39 34.29 -0.46
CA MET A 160 38.64 32.94 0.07
C MET A 160 37.35 32.22 0.50
N ALA A 161 36.25 32.95 0.71
CA ALA A 161 34.95 32.37 1.08
C ALA A 161 34.15 31.94 -0.15
N SER A 162 34.17 32.75 -1.23
CA SER A 162 33.49 32.44 -2.49
C SER A 162 34.11 31.26 -3.24
N THR A 163 35.45 31.13 -3.24
CA THR A 163 36.14 29.96 -3.83
C THR A 163 35.85 28.67 -3.06
N ARG A 164 35.80 28.73 -1.73
CA ARG A 164 35.45 27.61 -0.86
C ARG A 164 33.98 27.19 -1.00
N GLY A 165 33.07 28.14 -1.16
CA GLY A 165 31.65 27.88 -1.43
C GLY A 165 31.39 27.27 -2.82
N LEU A 166 32.20 27.64 -3.82
CA LEU A 166 32.18 27.01 -5.14
C LEU A 166 32.70 25.56 -5.07
N ASP A 167 33.81 25.31 -4.38
CA ASP A 167 34.35 23.95 -4.20
C ASP A 167 33.36 23.03 -3.44
N ASP A 168 32.70 23.53 -2.39
CA ASP A 168 31.65 22.78 -1.68
C ASP A 168 30.42 22.52 -2.56
N SER A 169 30.05 23.47 -3.41
CA SER A 169 28.95 23.29 -4.38
C SER A 169 29.31 22.26 -5.47
N HIS A 170 30.55 22.25 -5.94
CA HIS A 170 31.04 21.28 -6.91
C HIS A 170 31.06 19.87 -6.31
N LEU A 171 31.55 19.71 -5.08
CA LEU A 171 31.52 18.44 -4.36
C LEU A 171 30.07 17.94 -4.17
N ARG A 172 29.14 18.85 -3.84
CA ARG A 172 27.72 18.52 -3.68
C ARG A 172 27.08 18.08 -5.01
N ILE A 173 27.42 18.74 -6.11
CA ILE A 173 26.93 18.38 -7.45
C ILE A 173 27.46 17.00 -7.86
N GLU A 174 28.72 16.70 -7.59
CA GLU A 174 29.31 15.38 -7.87
C GLU A 174 28.63 14.29 -7.05
N GLN A 175 28.41 14.53 -5.75
CA GLN A 175 27.67 13.60 -4.89
C GLN A 175 26.22 13.38 -5.35
N LEU A 176 25.52 14.44 -5.75
CA LEU A 176 24.18 14.35 -6.31
C LEU A 176 24.18 13.55 -7.61
N THR A 177 25.17 13.76 -8.47
CA THR A 177 25.31 13.04 -9.74
C THR A 177 25.51 11.54 -9.51
N ILE A 178 26.38 11.16 -8.58
CA ILE A 178 26.58 9.75 -8.20
C ILE A 178 25.29 9.13 -7.67
N ARG A 179 24.54 9.86 -6.83
CA ARG A 179 23.26 9.40 -6.30
C ARG A 179 22.20 9.26 -7.39
N CYS A 180 22.14 10.19 -8.35
CA CYS A 180 21.23 10.08 -9.49
C CYS A 180 21.57 8.87 -10.35
N ASN A 181 22.84 8.68 -10.71
CA ASN A 181 23.27 7.53 -11.50
C ASN A 181 22.96 6.19 -10.81
N ALA A 182 23.21 6.10 -9.50
CA ALA A 182 22.88 4.91 -8.72
C ALA A 182 21.37 4.66 -8.61
N ALA A 183 20.56 5.73 -8.54
CA ALA A 183 19.11 5.61 -8.57
C ALA A 183 18.62 5.14 -9.95
N GLU A 184 19.17 5.69 -11.03
CA GLU A 184 18.86 5.31 -12.41
C GLU A 184 19.21 3.84 -12.70
N GLU A 185 20.38 3.37 -12.26
CA GLU A 185 20.77 1.97 -12.37
C GLU A 185 19.80 1.05 -11.62
N ARG A 186 19.43 1.41 -10.39
CA ARG A 186 18.46 0.65 -9.60
C ARG A 186 17.07 0.64 -10.23
N THR A 187 16.64 1.74 -10.85
CA THR A 187 15.37 1.77 -11.58
C THR A 187 15.42 0.86 -12.80
N ALA A 188 16.52 0.84 -13.55
CA ALA A 188 16.68 -0.06 -14.69
C ALA A 188 16.68 -1.54 -14.27
N GLU A 189 17.31 -1.88 -13.14
CA GLU A 189 17.26 -3.23 -12.55
C GLU A 189 15.83 -3.64 -12.17
N LEU A 190 15.10 -2.74 -11.51
CA LEU A 190 13.71 -2.99 -11.12
C LEU A 190 12.79 -3.13 -12.33
N GLU A 191 12.96 -2.30 -13.36
CA GLU A 191 12.23 -2.42 -14.62
C GLU A 191 12.51 -3.76 -15.31
N SER A 192 13.78 -4.20 -15.32
CA SER A 192 14.17 -5.51 -15.86
C SER A 192 13.53 -6.66 -15.08
N SER A 193 13.57 -6.60 -13.74
CA SER A 193 12.93 -7.60 -12.89
C SER A 193 11.42 -7.64 -13.09
N ASN A 194 10.77 -6.47 -13.19
CA ASN A 194 9.34 -6.38 -13.40
C ASN A 194 8.95 -6.93 -14.78
N ALA A 195 9.71 -6.63 -15.83
CA ALA A 195 9.50 -7.22 -17.15
C ALA A 195 9.63 -8.75 -17.13
N SER A 196 10.60 -9.29 -16.38
CA SER A 196 10.74 -10.74 -16.17
C SER A 196 9.52 -11.34 -15.46
N LEU A 197 9.06 -10.71 -14.38
CA LEU A 197 7.89 -11.17 -13.63
C LEU A 197 6.61 -11.12 -14.45
N VAL A 198 6.41 -10.07 -15.26
CA VAL A 198 5.27 -9.96 -16.18
C VAL A 198 5.28 -11.10 -17.20
N ASN A 199 6.46 -11.41 -17.77
CA ASN A 199 6.60 -12.53 -18.71
C ASN A 199 6.27 -13.88 -18.05
N GLU A 200 6.77 -14.11 -16.83
CA GLU A 200 6.45 -15.33 -16.07
C GLU A 200 4.96 -15.42 -15.74
N ASN A 201 4.34 -14.30 -15.33
CA ASN A 201 2.92 -14.25 -15.03
C ASN A 201 2.06 -14.57 -16.26
N ASN A 202 2.45 -14.03 -17.43
CA ASN A 202 1.79 -14.34 -18.69
C ASN A 202 1.95 -15.81 -19.07
N ALA A 203 3.15 -16.39 -18.91
CA ALA A 203 3.38 -17.81 -19.15
C ALA A 203 2.54 -18.70 -18.20
N LEU A 204 2.43 -18.34 -16.94
CA LEU A 204 1.59 -19.06 -15.96
C LEU A 204 0.09 -18.93 -16.29
N ARG A 205 -0.37 -17.76 -16.75
CA ARG A 205 -1.74 -17.57 -17.21
C ARG A 205 -2.06 -18.43 -18.43
N GLU A 206 -1.15 -18.51 -19.40
CA GLU A 206 -1.29 -19.40 -20.55
C GLU A 206 -1.34 -20.88 -20.13
N GLN A 207 -0.47 -21.29 -19.19
CA GLN A 207 -0.50 -22.65 -18.65
C GLN A 207 -1.81 -22.96 -17.92
N LEU A 208 -2.34 -22.01 -17.13
CA LEU A 208 -3.65 -22.14 -16.48
C LEU A 208 -4.78 -22.24 -17.49
N HIS A 209 -4.75 -21.44 -18.55
CA HIS A 209 -5.74 -21.51 -19.62
C HIS A 209 -5.71 -22.89 -20.30
N ALA A 210 -4.52 -23.36 -20.68
CA ALA A 210 -4.35 -24.68 -21.29
C ALA A 210 -4.76 -25.83 -20.36
N ALA A 211 -4.50 -25.71 -19.05
CA ALA A 211 -4.97 -26.68 -18.06
C ALA A 211 -6.50 -26.67 -17.93
N ASN A 212 -7.12 -25.49 -17.90
CA ASN A 212 -8.58 -25.35 -17.85
C ASN A 212 -9.26 -25.90 -19.11
N GLU A 213 -8.67 -25.69 -20.30
CA GLU A 213 -9.16 -26.31 -21.54
C GLU A 213 -9.09 -27.84 -21.49
N LYS A 214 -8.00 -28.41 -20.96
CA LYS A 214 -7.87 -29.86 -20.75
C LYS A 214 -8.91 -30.39 -19.77
N ILE A 215 -9.18 -29.67 -18.68
CA ILE A 215 -10.23 -30.03 -17.71
C ILE A 215 -11.62 -29.94 -18.35
N ALA A 216 -11.90 -28.91 -19.14
CA ALA A 216 -13.15 -28.76 -19.85
C ALA A 216 -13.36 -29.90 -20.86
N ALA A 217 -12.34 -30.24 -21.65
CA ALA A 217 -12.37 -31.37 -22.57
C ALA A 217 -12.58 -32.71 -21.85
N ALA A 218 -11.96 -32.90 -20.67
CA ALA A 218 -12.15 -34.08 -19.84
C ALA A 218 -13.55 -34.16 -19.19
N ARG A 219 -14.25 -33.03 -19.02
CA ARG A 219 -15.63 -33.01 -18.52
C ARG A 219 -16.65 -33.39 -19.60
N VAL A 220 -16.37 -33.12 -20.86
CA VAL A 220 -17.23 -33.49 -22.01
C VAL A 220 -17.27 -35.01 -22.23
N SER A 221 -16.25 -35.75 -21.77
CA SER A 221 -16.19 -37.22 -21.85
C SER A 221 -16.74 -37.97 -20.63
N ILE A 222 -17.27 -37.25 -19.63
CA ILE A 222 -17.92 -37.86 -18.45
C ILE A 222 -19.45 -37.74 -18.63
N PRO A 223 -20.21 -38.85 -18.67
CA PRO A 223 -21.66 -38.81 -18.86
C PRO A 223 -22.34 -37.94 -17.79
N GLU A 224 -23.30 -37.11 -18.23
CA GLU A 224 -23.94 -36.00 -17.50
C GLU A 224 -24.64 -36.38 -16.18
N ASP A 225 -24.80 -37.66 -15.86
CA ASP A 225 -25.47 -38.13 -14.65
C ASP A 225 -24.69 -37.88 -13.35
N LYS A 226 -23.42 -37.44 -13.41
CA LYS A 226 -22.61 -37.10 -12.23
C LYS A 226 -22.32 -35.61 -12.03
N SER A 227 -22.77 -34.73 -12.93
CA SER A 227 -22.33 -33.32 -12.95
C SER A 227 -23.35 -32.31 -12.43
N ARG A 228 -24.46 -32.76 -11.81
CA ARG A 228 -25.37 -31.86 -11.09
C ARG A 228 -24.72 -31.37 -9.79
N VAL A 229 -23.73 -30.49 -9.93
CA VAL A 229 -23.21 -29.65 -8.86
C VAL A 229 -24.28 -28.60 -8.60
N GLU A 230 -25.19 -28.90 -7.67
CA GLU A 230 -26.01 -27.88 -7.07
C GLU A 230 -25.09 -26.84 -6.44
N LYS A 231 -25.23 -25.57 -6.86
CA LYS A 231 -24.65 -24.43 -6.17
C LYS A 231 -24.94 -24.61 -4.67
N PRO A 232 -23.94 -24.52 -3.78
CA PRO A 232 -24.23 -24.63 -2.36
C PRO A 232 -25.24 -23.54 -2.01
N ASN A 233 -26.42 -23.95 -1.54
CA ASN A 233 -27.30 -23.05 -0.83
C ASN A 233 -26.46 -22.41 0.29
N ASP A 234 -26.30 -21.08 0.24
CA ASP A 234 -25.70 -20.22 1.27
C ASP A 234 -26.46 -20.24 2.62
N ALA A 235 -27.26 -21.28 2.86
CA ALA A 235 -28.00 -21.48 4.08
C ALA A 235 -27.07 -22.00 5.20
N GLY A 236 -26.30 -21.08 5.80
CA GLY A 236 -25.84 -21.25 7.20
C GLY A 236 -24.33 -21.37 7.46
N LEU A 237 -23.45 -21.10 6.50
CA LEU A 237 -22.01 -21.00 6.77
C LEU A 237 -21.67 -19.55 7.15
N THR A 238 -21.42 -19.30 8.44
CA THR A 238 -21.33 -17.95 9.02
C THR A 238 -19.89 -17.40 9.13
N THR A 239 -18.87 -18.23 8.85
CA THR A 239 -17.46 -17.82 8.93
C THR A 239 -16.63 -18.44 7.80
N ASP A 240 -15.63 -17.71 7.30
CA ASP A 240 -14.76 -18.17 6.20
C ASP A 240 -13.99 -19.45 6.55
N ALA A 241 -13.68 -19.67 7.84
CA ALA A 241 -13.12 -20.93 8.31
C ALA A 241 -14.05 -22.13 8.07
N GLN A 242 -15.36 -21.97 8.26
CA GLN A 242 -16.34 -23.02 7.98
C GLN A 242 -16.50 -23.28 6.48
N ARG A 243 -16.38 -22.23 5.65
CA ARG A 243 -16.34 -22.37 4.18
C ARG A 243 -15.12 -23.17 3.73
N LEU A 244 -13.95 -22.88 4.28
CA LEU A 244 -12.72 -23.61 3.96
C LEU A 244 -12.82 -25.09 4.36
N VAL A 245 -13.34 -25.39 5.56
CA VAL A 245 -13.57 -26.76 6.01
C VAL A 245 -14.53 -27.50 5.06
N ALA A 246 -15.63 -26.86 4.64
CA ALA A 246 -16.59 -27.46 3.71
C ALA A 246 -15.97 -27.73 2.31
N VAL A 247 -15.05 -26.87 1.85
CA VAL A 247 -14.31 -27.08 0.61
C VAL A 247 -13.37 -28.28 0.74
N ILE A 248 -12.64 -28.39 1.86
CA ILE A 248 -11.73 -29.51 2.11
C ILE A 248 -12.51 -30.83 2.23
N GLU A 249 -13.64 -30.84 2.95
CA GLU A 249 -14.53 -32.01 3.06
C GLU A 249 -15.01 -32.50 1.69
N ARG A 250 -15.42 -31.58 0.81
CA ARG A 250 -15.84 -31.91 -0.56
C ARG A 250 -14.70 -32.41 -1.43
N TYR A 251 -13.55 -31.76 -1.35
CA TYR A 251 -12.36 -32.18 -2.10
C TYR A 251 -11.90 -33.58 -1.66
N ALA A 252 -11.84 -33.83 -0.36
CA ALA A 252 -11.50 -35.13 0.19
C ALA A 252 -12.50 -36.21 -0.24
N LEU A 253 -13.80 -35.93 -0.18
CA LEU A 253 -14.84 -36.89 -0.60
C LEU A 253 -14.79 -37.22 -2.09
N ALA A 254 -14.36 -36.28 -2.95
CA ALA A 254 -14.19 -36.52 -4.38
C ALA A 254 -12.94 -37.36 -4.72
N HIS A 255 -11.92 -37.36 -3.84
CA HIS A 255 -10.65 -38.07 -4.06
C HIS A 255 -10.54 -39.37 -3.26
N ILE A 256 -11.40 -39.57 -2.26
CA ILE A 256 -11.55 -40.83 -1.56
C ILE A 256 -12.44 -41.71 -2.44
N ASP A 257 -11.86 -42.80 -2.91
CA ASP A 257 -12.62 -43.80 -3.65
C ASP A 257 -13.55 -44.56 -2.70
N LEU A 258 -14.80 -44.12 -2.62
CA LEU A 258 -15.85 -44.80 -1.86
C LEU A 258 -16.29 -46.11 -2.54
N SER A 259 -15.69 -46.49 -3.68
CA SER A 259 -15.98 -47.76 -4.36
C SER A 259 -15.63 -48.99 -3.54
N GLU A 260 -14.66 -48.91 -2.60
CA GLU A 260 -14.38 -49.99 -1.64
C GLU A 260 -15.57 -50.29 -0.71
N PHE A 261 -16.46 -49.31 -0.49
CA PHE A 261 -17.66 -49.47 0.34
C PHE A 261 -18.90 -49.93 -0.44
N VAL A 262 -18.81 -50.10 -1.76
CA VAL A 262 -19.91 -50.54 -2.66
C VAL A 262 -20.39 -51.96 -2.32
N GLY A 263 -19.62 -52.74 -1.56
CA GLY A 263 -20.04 -54.03 -1.03
C GLY A 263 -20.99 -53.98 0.19
N SER A 264 -21.27 -52.79 0.75
CA SER A 264 -22.15 -52.65 1.92
C SER A 264 -23.63 -52.56 1.51
N PRO A 265 -24.47 -53.55 1.83
CA PRO A 265 -25.90 -53.53 1.47
C PRO A 265 -26.66 -52.38 2.13
N LEU A 266 -26.14 -51.84 3.24
CA LEU A 266 -26.74 -50.73 3.97
C LEU A 266 -26.52 -49.39 3.25
N LEU A 267 -25.35 -49.17 2.66
CA LEU A 267 -25.07 -47.94 1.89
C LEU A 267 -25.82 -47.94 0.56
N ALA A 268 -25.97 -49.11 -0.07
CA ALA A 268 -26.83 -49.27 -1.25
C ALA A 268 -28.29 -48.93 -0.91
N GLY A 269 -28.84 -49.51 0.16
CA GLY A 269 -30.21 -49.24 0.59
C GLY A 269 -30.46 -47.78 0.99
N LEU A 270 -29.50 -47.11 1.63
CA LEU A 270 -29.61 -45.69 1.95
C LEU A 270 -29.59 -44.81 0.69
N ARG A 271 -28.78 -45.17 -0.31
CA ARG A 271 -28.73 -44.46 -1.59
C ARG A 271 -30.03 -44.61 -2.39
N ASP A 272 -30.65 -45.78 -2.35
CA ASP A 272 -31.96 -46.03 -2.97
C ASP A 272 -33.08 -45.18 -2.35
N VAL A 273 -32.93 -44.80 -1.07
CA VAL A 273 -33.85 -43.90 -0.35
C VAL A 273 -33.44 -42.42 -0.50
N GLY A 274 -32.38 -42.13 -1.26
CA GLY A 274 -31.92 -40.77 -1.58
C GLY A 274 -30.94 -40.17 -0.57
N TYR A 275 -30.33 -40.96 0.32
CA TYR A 275 -29.29 -40.49 1.23
C TYR A 275 -27.90 -40.63 0.60
N GLU A 276 -27.12 -39.55 0.65
CA GLU A 276 -25.73 -39.54 0.19
C GLU A 276 -24.76 -39.54 1.39
N PRO A 277 -23.71 -40.38 1.37
CA PRO A 277 -22.67 -40.32 2.39
C PRO A 277 -21.93 -38.98 2.30
N ARG A 278 -21.72 -38.35 3.46
CA ARG A 278 -20.93 -37.11 3.59
C ARG A 278 -19.78 -37.35 4.56
N LEU A 279 -18.58 -36.93 4.14
CA LEU A 279 -17.41 -36.91 5.00
C LEU A 279 -17.42 -35.61 5.79
N ARG A 280 -17.18 -35.72 7.09
CA ARG A 280 -17.11 -34.56 8.00
C ARG A 280 -15.79 -34.59 8.76
N LEU A 281 -15.07 -33.49 8.74
CA LEU A 281 -13.84 -33.32 9.52
C LEU A 281 -14.23 -33.06 10.97
N VAL A 282 -13.66 -33.83 11.89
CA VAL A 282 -13.88 -33.71 13.33
C VAL A 282 -12.58 -33.30 13.99
N LYS A 283 -12.64 -32.33 14.90
CA LYS A 283 -11.48 -31.92 15.70
C LYS A 283 -11.08 -33.06 16.62
N VAL A 284 -9.84 -33.53 16.53
CA VAL A 284 -9.26 -34.48 17.49
C VAL A 284 -8.97 -33.74 18.79
N ALA A 285 -9.44 -34.28 19.91
CA ALA A 285 -9.29 -33.72 21.25
C ALA A 285 -7.86 -33.90 21.79
#